data_AF-A0A7Y3DBL6-F1
#
_entry.id   AF-A0A7Y3DBL6-F1
#
_cell.length_a   1.000
_cell.length_b   1.000
_cell.length_c   1.000
_cell.angle_alpha   90.00
_cell.angle_beta   90.00
_cell.angle_gamma   90.00
#
_symmetry.space_group_name_H-M   'P 1'
#
loop_
_entity.id
_entity.type
_entity.pdbx_description
1 polymer ?
#
loop_
_entity_poly.entity_id
_entity_poly.type
_entity_poly.pdbx_seq_one_letter_code
_entity_poly.pdbx_strand_id
1 'polypeptide(L)'
;MADQRVTDWLAKLTLAEKAGLLGGAELWRTRPVPRLGIPRLKVSDGPTGVRGSGLSGGATAACFPCGSAIGATFDPALAGRLGAALADEARTKGAHVVLGPTVNLHRHPFGGRHFECYSEDPWLSSRLAVAFIRGVQEAGVGACVKHFVCNDSEFERHTIDSQVDERTLRELYLAPFEAAVREADVASVMGAYNRVNGSFACEHPGLLRRILKEEWGFRGFVVSDWFATQSTAASVAGGLDLEMPGPPRHLDEKLLAAVEAGEVSEAQVDEAAGRLLDALVRWGALDPDADTSQDAERAVDRPEHRALAREIACESIVLLKNEGPVLPLRAESIGRLALIGPSAGVAALQGGGSSRVNPHRAVSALAGLRARLGDRVV
;
A
#
# COMPACT_ATOMS: atom_id res chain seq x y z
N MET A 1 -25.07 -3.60 -7.00
CA MET A 1 -25.56 -4.97 -6.78
C MET A 1 -24.34 -5.87 -6.76
N ALA A 2 -24.29 -6.85 -5.85
CA ALA A 2 -23.20 -7.81 -5.80
C ALA A 2 -23.17 -8.61 -7.12
N ASP A 3 -21.97 -8.93 -7.62
CA ASP A 3 -21.81 -9.82 -8.77
C ASP A 3 -22.43 -11.19 -8.45
N GLN A 4 -23.23 -11.74 -9.37
CA GLN A 4 -23.94 -13.01 -9.16
C GLN A 4 -22.99 -14.15 -8.77
N ARG A 5 -21.74 -14.12 -9.26
CA ARG A 5 -20.72 -15.11 -8.89
C ARG A 5 -20.41 -15.10 -7.41
N VAL A 6 -20.35 -13.92 -6.78
CA VAL A 6 -20.09 -13.79 -5.35
C VAL A 6 -21.22 -14.43 -4.55
N THR A 7 -22.47 -14.14 -4.92
CA THR A 7 -23.66 -14.76 -4.30
C THR A 7 -23.65 -16.28 -4.46
N ASP A 8 -23.35 -16.78 -5.66
CA ASP A 8 -23.29 -18.21 -5.94
C ASP A 8 -22.17 -18.92 -5.17
N TRP A 9 -21.02 -18.29 -5.00
CA TRP A 9 -19.93 -18.82 -4.20
C TRP A 9 -20.28 -18.85 -2.71
N LEU A 10 -20.80 -17.76 -2.16
CA LEU A 10 -21.20 -17.69 -0.75
C LEU A 10 -22.24 -18.78 -0.39
N ALA A 11 -23.20 -19.04 -1.29
CA ALA A 11 -24.21 -20.07 -1.09
C ALA A 11 -23.64 -21.51 -1.13
N LYS A 12 -22.50 -21.71 -1.80
CA LYS A 12 -21.87 -23.04 -1.96
C LYS A 12 -20.74 -23.29 -0.97
N LEU A 13 -20.11 -22.24 -0.43
CA LEU A 13 -19.03 -22.34 0.54
C LEU A 13 -19.56 -22.90 1.87
N THR A 14 -18.82 -23.84 2.44
CA THR A 14 -19.01 -24.26 3.83
C THR A 14 -18.52 -23.16 4.78
N LEU A 15 -18.98 -23.17 6.04
CA LEU A 15 -18.49 -22.23 7.06
C LEU A 15 -16.96 -22.27 7.21
N ALA A 16 -16.36 -23.46 7.18
CA ALA A 16 -14.90 -23.64 7.22
C ALA A 16 -14.18 -23.02 6.02
N GLU A 17 -14.74 -23.16 4.81
CA GLU A 17 -14.17 -22.49 3.64
C GLU A 17 -14.35 -20.97 3.71
N LYS A 18 -15.50 -20.47 4.20
CA LYS A 18 -15.71 -19.03 4.42
C LYS A 18 -14.71 -18.47 5.41
N ALA A 19 -14.58 -19.07 6.60
CA ALA A 19 -13.61 -18.67 7.62
C ALA A 19 -12.18 -18.72 7.09
N GLY A 20 -11.83 -19.76 6.33
CA GLY A 20 -10.50 -19.89 5.73
C GLY A 20 -10.14 -18.81 4.70
N LEU A 21 -11.11 -18.08 4.14
CA LEU A 21 -10.84 -16.93 3.26
C LEU A 21 -10.40 -15.69 4.05
N LEU A 22 -10.86 -15.55 5.31
CA LEU A 22 -10.57 -14.39 6.17
C LEU A 22 -9.15 -14.43 6.75
N GLY A 23 -8.39 -15.50 6.53
CA GLY A 23 -6.99 -15.63 6.94
C GLY A 23 -6.05 -15.82 5.76
N GLY A 24 -4.88 -15.17 5.81
CA GLY A 24 -3.80 -15.45 4.88
C GLY A 24 -3.40 -16.93 4.92
N ALA A 25 -3.16 -17.54 3.77
CA ALA A 25 -2.57 -18.89 3.70
C ALA A 25 -1.04 -18.82 3.76
N GLU A 26 -0.47 -17.75 3.20
CA GLU A 26 0.96 -17.48 3.14
C GLU A 26 1.23 -16.02 3.53
N LEU A 27 2.49 -15.59 3.42
CA LEU A 27 2.89 -14.22 3.71
C LEU A 27 2.15 -13.16 2.88
N TRP A 28 1.70 -13.50 1.67
CA TRP A 28 1.17 -12.54 0.68
C TRP A 28 -0.10 -13.02 -0.04
N ARG A 29 -0.63 -14.20 0.33
CA ARG A 29 -1.70 -14.86 -0.42
C ARG A 29 -2.78 -15.40 0.48
N THR A 30 -4.02 -15.28 0.03
CA THR A 30 -5.18 -15.92 0.68
C THR A 30 -5.27 -17.40 0.30
N ARG A 31 -6.11 -18.13 1.02
CA ARG A 31 -6.40 -19.54 0.74
C ARG A 31 -7.29 -19.68 -0.52
N PRO A 32 -6.98 -20.59 -1.46
CA PRO A 32 -7.88 -20.89 -2.57
C PRO A 32 -8.98 -21.88 -2.15
N VAL A 33 -10.06 -21.96 -2.92
CA VAL A 33 -11.09 -23.02 -2.80
C VAL A 33 -11.23 -23.76 -4.14
N PRO A 34 -10.38 -24.77 -4.42
CA PRO A 34 -10.29 -25.39 -5.74
C PRO A 34 -11.58 -26.03 -6.24
N ARG A 35 -12.39 -26.65 -5.36
CA ARG A 35 -13.65 -27.30 -5.77
C ARG A 35 -14.67 -26.33 -6.36
N LEU A 36 -14.56 -25.04 -6.01
CA LEU A 36 -15.43 -23.96 -6.48
C LEU A 36 -14.73 -23.07 -7.51
N GLY A 37 -13.49 -23.38 -7.89
CA GLY A 37 -12.68 -22.57 -8.80
C GLY A 37 -12.30 -21.20 -8.24
N ILE A 38 -12.33 -21.01 -6.91
CA ILE A 38 -11.93 -19.74 -6.29
C ILE A 38 -10.39 -19.72 -6.19
N PRO A 39 -9.70 -18.78 -6.87
CA PRO A 39 -8.25 -18.69 -6.84
C PRO A 39 -7.77 -17.96 -5.58
N ARG A 40 -6.45 -17.87 -5.42
CA ARG A 40 -5.81 -17.07 -4.37
C ARG A 40 -5.86 -15.58 -4.75
N LEU A 41 -6.21 -14.73 -3.80
CA LEU A 41 -5.88 -13.30 -3.87
C LEU A 41 -4.43 -13.16 -3.45
N LYS A 42 -3.64 -12.43 -4.24
CA LYS A 42 -2.25 -12.08 -3.91
C LYS A 42 -2.13 -10.58 -3.73
N VAL A 43 -1.55 -10.17 -2.61
CA VAL A 43 -1.20 -8.78 -2.32
C VAL A 43 0.31 -8.60 -2.38
N SER A 44 0.79 -7.39 -2.64
CA SER A 44 2.23 -7.12 -2.57
C SER A 44 2.50 -5.68 -2.17
N ASP A 45 3.50 -5.48 -1.31
CA ASP A 45 4.06 -4.14 -1.10
C ASP A 45 4.67 -3.62 -2.41
N GLY A 46 4.68 -2.31 -2.67
CA GLY A 46 4.18 -1.26 -1.80
C GLY A 46 4.03 0.07 -2.54
N PRO A 47 4.15 1.22 -1.84
CA PRO A 47 3.68 2.50 -2.36
C PRO A 47 4.55 3.11 -3.46
N THR A 48 5.82 2.69 -3.60
CA THR A 48 6.76 3.26 -4.59
C THR A 48 7.59 2.20 -5.32
N GLY A 49 7.07 0.98 -5.39
CA GLY A 49 7.65 -0.16 -6.11
C GLY A 49 6.97 -1.46 -5.67
N VAL A 50 6.78 -2.42 -6.57
CA VAL A 50 6.12 -3.70 -6.25
C VAL A 50 7.15 -4.80 -5.99
N ARG A 51 7.32 -5.17 -4.72
CA ARG A 51 8.36 -6.10 -4.24
C ARG A 51 8.13 -7.53 -4.70
N GLY A 52 6.88 -7.96 -4.82
CA GLY A 52 6.54 -9.38 -4.94
C GLY A 52 6.60 -10.12 -3.61
N SER A 53 6.86 -11.43 -3.66
CA SER A 53 6.78 -12.34 -2.52
C SER A 53 8.07 -12.45 -1.71
N GLY A 54 9.22 -12.12 -2.29
CA GLY A 54 10.53 -12.20 -1.61
C GLY A 54 10.79 -11.03 -0.67
N LEU A 55 11.04 -11.31 0.62
CA LEU A 55 11.45 -10.28 1.60
C LEU A 55 12.90 -9.79 1.37
N SER A 56 13.77 -10.65 0.84
CA SER A 56 15.15 -10.34 0.48
C SER A 56 15.55 -11.12 -0.76
N GLY A 57 16.26 -10.48 -1.69
CA GLY A 57 16.76 -11.13 -2.92
C GLY A 57 15.67 -11.61 -3.89
N GLY A 58 14.43 -11.17 -3.73
CA GLY A 58 13.33 -11.47 -4.67
C GLY A 58 13.53 -10.85 -6.06
N ALA A 59 12.57 -11.10 -6.96
CA ALA A 59 12.57 -10.52 -8.30
C ALA A 59 12.79 -8.99 -8.25
N THR A 60 13.61 -8.48 -9.16
CA THR A 60 13.83 -7.03 -9.20
C THR A 60 12.58 -6.29 -9.67
N ALA A 61 12.48 -5.01 -9.29
CA ALA A 61 11.35 -4.13 -9.61
C ALA A 61 11.81 -2.72 -9.95
N ALA A 62 10.93 -1.96 -10.59
CA ALA A 62 11.07 -0.51 -10.68
C ALA A 62 10.98 0.11 -9.27
N CYS A 63 11.97 0.93 -8.93
CA CYS A 63 12.03 1.67 -7.66
C CYS A 63 11.83 3.15 -7.97
N PHE A 64 10.66 3.67 -7.59
CA PHE A 64 10.27 5.06 -7.79
C PHE A 64 10.63 5.90 -6.55
N PRO A 65 10.77 7.24 -6.71
CA PRO A 65 10.97 8.14 -5.58
C PRO A 65 9.92 7.96 -4.48
N CYS A 66 10.34 8.14 -3.23
CA CYS A 66 9.52 7.86 -2.05
C CYS A 66 8.29 8.77 -1.94
N GLY A 67 7.33 8.42 -1.07
CA GLY A 67 6.08 9.17 -0.89
C GLY A 67 6.30 10.66 -0.65
N SER A 68 7.27 11.04 0.19
CA SER A 68 7.53 12.46 0.46
C SER A 68 8.10 13.20 -0.75
N ALA A 69 8.79 12.49 -1.66
CA ALA A 69 9.23 13.05 -2.94
C ALA A 69 8.04 13.26 -3.88
N ILE A 70 7.07 12.34 -3.92
CA ILE A 70 5.79 12.55 -4.63
C ILE A 70 5.01 13.73 -4.02
N GLY A 71 5.00 13.84 -2.70
CA GLY A 71 4.43 14.99 -1.99
C GLY A 71 4.99 16.33 -2.48
N ALA A 72 6.32 16.39 -2.64
CA ALA A 72 7.03 17.57 -3.08
C ALA A 72 6.75 18.00 -4.53
N THR A 73 6.17 17.13 -5.38
CA THR A 73 5.82 17.52 -6.76
C THR A 73 4.55 18.37 -6.83
N PHE A 74 3.66 18.27 -5.83
CA PHE A 74 2.31 18.86 -5.88
C PHE A 74 1.51 18.50 -7.15
N ASP A 75 1.85 17.36 -7.78
CA ASP A 75 1.31 16.97 -9.08
C ASP A 75 0.53 15.65 -9.01
N PRO A 76 -0.82 15.71 -8.91
CA PRO A 76 -1.67 14.53 -8.98
C PRO A 76 -1.53 13.74 -10.28
N ALA A 77 -1.23 14.36 -11.43
CA ALA A 77 -1.07 13.65 -12.69
C ALA A 77 0.16 12.74 -12.65
N LEU A 78 1.27 13.20 -12.06
CA LEU A 78 2.44 12.35 -11.81
C LEU A 78 2.13 11.20 -10.84
N ALA A 79 1.36 11.45 -9.77
CA ALA A 79 0.94 10.41 -8.85
C ALA A 79 0.06 9.34 -9.53
N GLY A 80 -0.83 9.73 -10.44
CA GLY A 80 -1.64 8.80 -11.24
C GLY A 80 -0.81 7.97 -12.21
N ARG A 81 0.17 8.57 -12.89
CA ARG A 81 1.11 7.85 -13.76
C ARG A 81 1.98 6.86 -12.98
N LEU A 82 2.40 7.23 -11.77
CA LEU A 82 3.06 6.30 -10.84
C LEU A 82 2.15 5.12 -10.51
N GLY A 83 0.88 5.37 -10.17
CA GLY A 83 -0.10 4.31 -9.91
C GLY A 83 -0.22 3.31 -11.08
N ALA A 84 -0.36 3.82 -12.31
CA ALA A 84 -0.43 2.97 -13.50
C ALA A 84 0.84 2.12 -13.70
N ALA A 85 2.03 2.71 -13.53
CA ALA A 85 3.28 1.97 -13.62
C ALA A 85 3.43 0.88 -12.54
N LEU A 86 2.91 1.13 -11.33
CA LEU A 86 2.88 0.11 -10.28
C LEU A 86 1.90 -1.02 -10.55
N ALA A 87 0.79 -0.77 -11.25
CA ALA A 87 -0.09 -1.84 -11.71
C ALA A 87 0.62 -2.75 -12.73
N ASP A 88 1.40 -2.18 -13.65
CA ASP A 88 2.23 -2.95 -14.57
C ASP A 88 3.28 -3.80 -13.83
N GLU A 89 3.93 -3.24 -12.81
CA GLU A 89 4.85 -3.99 -11.95
C GLU A 89 4.11 -5.09 -11.16
N ALA A 90 2.92 -4.81 -10.61
CA ALA A 90 2.12 -5.78 -9.87
C ALA A 90 1.75 -7.01 -10.71
N ARG A 91 1.37 -6.80 -11.98
CA ARG A 91 1.11 -7.90 -12.92
C ARG A 91 2.33 -8.80 -13.13
N THR A 92 3.54 -8.23 -13.22
CA THR A 92 4.78 -9.04 -13.33
C THR A 92 5.05 -9.90 -12.10
N LYS A 93 4.48 -9.53 -10.94
CA LYS A 93 4.57 -10.29 -9.70
C LYS A 93 3.32 -11.11 -9.41
N GLY A 94 2.34 -11.13 -10.32
CA GLY A 94 1.04 -11.78 -10.14
C GLY A 94 0.22 -11.23 -8.96
N ALA A 95 0.47 -9.99 -8.55
CA ALA A 95 -0.26 -9.34 -7.47
C ALA A 95 -1.55 -8.68 -7.99
N HIS A 96 -2.64 -8.87 -7.26
CA HIS A 96 -3.97 -8.33 -7.57
C HIS A 96 -4.24 -7.04 -6.82
N VAL A 97 -3.53 -6.82 -5.70
CA VAL A 97 -3.64 -5.60 -4.90
C VAL A 97 -2.24 -5.12 -4.52
N VAL A 98 -1.96 -3.84 -4.78
CA VAL A 98 -0.76 -3.14 -4.33
C VAL A 98 -1.02 -2.56 -2.94
N LEU A 99 -0.12 -2.82 -2.00
CA LEU A 99 -0.19 -2.29 -0.64
C LEU A 99 0.31 -0.85 -0.58
N GLY A 100 -0.44 0.05 -1.20
CA GLY A 100 -0.22 1.49 -1.23
C GLY A 100 -1.43 2.22 -1.84
N PRO A 101 -1.50 3.55 -1.67
CA PRO A 101 -0.46 4.42 -1.15
C PRO A 101 -0.46 4.50 0.39
N THR A 102 0.62 5.04 0.96
CA THR A 102 0.71 5.32 2.40
C THR A 102 0.38 6.79 2.66
N VAL A 103 -0.63 7.07 3.48
CA VAL A 103 -1.25 8.41 3.62
C VAL A 103 -1.37 8.88 5.08
N ASN A 104 -0.67 8.23 6.01
CA ASN A 104 -0.50 8.76 7.37
C ASN A 104 0.16 10.16 7.30
N LEU A 105 -0.15 11.04 8.26
CA LEU A 105 0.30 12.42 8.19
C LEU A 105 1.63 12.63 8.91
N HIS A 106 2.43 13.57 8.41
CA HIS A 106 3.69 13.94 9.06
C HIS A 106 3.48 14.76 10.34
N ARG A 107 2.96 14.14 11.40
CA ARG A 107 2.68 14.85 12.67
C ARG A 107 3.95 15.38 13.35
N HIS A 108 5.04 14.61 13.33
CA HIS A 108 6.29 14.96 14.00
C HIS A 108 7.50 14.55 13.15
N PRO A 109 8.54 15.38 12.97
CA PRO A 109 9.65 15.10 12.04
C PRO A 109 10.46 13.82 12.29
N PHE A 110 10.23 13.11 13.40
CA PHE A 110 10.90 11.85 13.74
C PHE A 110 10.12 10.59 13.36
N GLY A 111 8.98 10.72 12.66
CA GLY A 111 8.23 9.57 12.19
C GLY A 111 9.06 8.72 11.23
N GLY A 112 9.43 7.51 11.65
CA GLY A 112 10.34 6.63 10.92
C GLY A 112 9.88 6.21 9.53
N ARG A 113 8.58 6.38 9.23
CA ARG A 113 7.97 6.07 7.92
C ARG A 113 7.46 7.30 7.16
N HIS A 114 7.77 8.52 7.61
CA HIS A 114 7.36 9.73 6.88
C HIS A 114 7.86 9.77 5.44
N PHE A 115 9.03 9.20 5.15
CA PHE A 115 9.52 9.12 3.76
C PHE A 115 8.51 8.38 2.83
N GLU A 116 7.70 7.48 3.39
CA GLU A 116 6.71 6.67 2.68
C GLU A 116 5.36 7.40 2.49
N CYS A 117 5.10 8.42 3.31
CA CYS A 117 3.89 9.23 3.30
C CYS A 117 4.03 10.48 2.42
N TYR A 118 2.91 11.11 2.05
CA TYR A 118 2.95 12.28 1.15
C TYR A 118 3.26 13.60 1.85
N SER A 119 2.52 13.97 2.90
CA SER A 119 2.59 15.31 3.48
C SER A 119 2.12 15.35 4.95
N GLU A 120 2.39 16.47 5.63
CA GLU A 120 1.68 16.86 6.85
C GLU A 120 0.26 17.39 6.55
N ASP A 121 0.03 17.87 5.33
CA ASP A 121 -1.24 18.45 4.91
C ASP A 121 -2.22 17.37 4.42
N PRO A 122 -3.43 17.28 5.01
CA PRO A 122 -4.43 16.28 4.62
C PRO A 122 -4.98 16.51 3.21
N TRP A 123 -5.05 17.75 2.74
CA TRP A 123 -5.60 18.06 1.42
C TRP A 123 -4.67 17.58 0.30
N LEU A 124 -3.38 17.92 0.36
CA LEU A 124 -2.36 17.46 -0.56
C LEU A 124 -2.28 15.93 -0.57
N SER A 125 -2.25 15.32 0.62
CA SER A 125 -2.25 13.85 0.76
C SER A 125 -3.48 13.22 0.09
N SER A 126 -4.66 13.83 0.24
CA SER A 126 -5.91 13.39 -0.40
C SER A 126 -5.87 13.48 -1.93
N ARG A 127 -5.30 14.56 -2.49
CA ARG A 127 -5.21 14.74 -3.97
C ARG A 127 -4.23 13.79 -4.62
N LEU A 128 -3.07 13.59 -4.01
CA LEU A 128 -2.08 12.63 -4.51
C LEU A 128 -2.58 11.19 -4.36
N ALA A 129 -3.19 10.84 -3.22
CA ALA A 129 -3.72 9.50 -2.99
C ALA A 129 -4.84 9.12 -3.98
N VAL A 130 -5.81 10.02 -4.22
CA VAL A 130 -6.90 9.76 -5.16
C VAL A 130 -6.38 9.52 -6.58
N ALA A 131 -5.42 10.34 -7.04
CA ALA A 131 -4.86 10.15 -8.37
C ALA A 131 -4.04 8.85 -8.47
N PHE A 132 -3.21 8.54 -7.47
CA PHE A 132 -2.49 7.27 -7.39
C PHE A 132 -3.44 6.07 -7.45
N ILE A 133 -4.48 6.06 -6.60
CA ILE A 133 -5.43 4.95 -6.49
C ILE A 133 -6.14 4.73 -7.82
N ARG A 134 -6.62 5.79 -8.46
CA ARG A 134 -7.24 5.70 -9.80
C ARG A 134 -6.27 5.13 -10.82
N GLY A 135 -5.03 5.60 -10.85
CA GLY A 135 -4.00 5.07 -11.76
C GLY A 135 -3.75 3.58 -11.62
N VAL A 136 -3.68 3.05 -10.38
CA VAL A 136 -3.52 1.61 -10.14
C VAL A 136 -4.78 0.84 -10.60
N GLN A 137 -5.96 1.33 -10.23
CA GLN A 137 -7.25 0.65 -10.43
C GLN A 137 -7.73 0.67 -11.89
N GLU A 138 -7.55 1.76 -12.61
CA GLU A 138 -7.87 1.85 -14.04
C GLU A 138 -7.00 0.91 -14.87
N ALA A 139 -5.79 0.59 -14.39
CA ALA A 139 -4.91 -0.43 -14.96
C ALA A 139 -5.25 -1.87 -14.50
N GLY A 140 -6.37 -2.06 -13.81
CA GLY A 140 -6.95 -3.38 -13.47
C GLY A 140 -6.36 -4.07 -12.25
N VAL A 141 -5.65 -3.34 -11.38
CA VAL A 141 -5.09 -3.85 -10.11
C VAL A 141 -5.71 -3.07 -8.95
N GLY A 142 -6.03 -3.72 -7.83
CA GLY A 142 -6.54 -3.03 -6.65
C GLY A 142 -5.47 -2.19 -5.95
N ALA A 143 -5.84 -1.05 -5.37
CA ALA A 143 -4.99 -0.30 -4.45
C ALA A 143 -5.42 -0.52 -2.99
N CYS A 144 -4.47 -0.44 -2.06
CA CYS A 144 -4.71 -0.56 -0.63
C CYS A 144 -4.16 0.66 0.11
N VAL A 145 -5.04 1.60 0.45
CA VAL A 145 -4.63 2.79 1.19
C VAL A 145 -4.30 2.44 2.65
N LYS A 146 -3.17 2.93 3.16
CA LYS A 146 -2.65 2.53 4.48
C LYS A 146 -1.99 3.68 5.27
N HIS A 147 -1.90 3.62 6.59
CA HIS A 147 -2.46 2.63 7.52
C HIS A 147 -3.56 3.31 8.33
N PHE A 148 -4.76 2.73 8.31
CA PHE A 148 -5.97 3.28 8.88
C PHE A 148 -6.06 2.92 10.38
N VAL A 149 -5.88 3.84 11.32
CA VAL A 149 -5.48 5.25 11.17
C VAL A 149 -4.58 5.68 12.34
N CYS A 150 -3.97 6.87 12.25
CA CYS A 150 -3.12 7.47 13.27
C CYS A 150 -1.84 6.66 13.60
N ASN A 151 -1.31 5.94 12.61
CA ASN A 151 -0.02 5.25 12.67
C ASN A 151 1.13 6.21 12.30
N ASP A 152 1.24 7.31 13.03
CA ASP A 152 2.12 8.43 12.67
C ASP A 152 3.49 8.35 13.38
N SER A 153 3.78 7.24 14.08
CA SER A 153 5.05 6.97 14.75
C SER A 153 5.36 5.48 14.80
N GLU A 154 6.63 5.13 14.59
CA GLU A 154 7.10 3.75 14.73
C GLU A 154 7.39 3.36 16.19
N PHE A 155 7.49 4.35 17.08
CA PHE A 155 7.72 4.10 18.51
C PHE A 155 6.56 3.30 19.09
N GLU A 156 6.86 2.09 19.57
CA GLU A 156 5.89 1.18 20.18
C GLU A 156 4.62 1.01 19.34
N ARG A 157 4.70 1.02 18.00
CA ARG A 157 3.53 1.04 17.12
C ARG A 157 2.51 -0.08 17.34
N HIS A 158 2.94 -1.19 17.96
CA HIS A 158 2.09 -2.34 18.32
C HIS A 158 1.34 -2.18 19.65
N THR A 159 1.65 -1.17 20.46
CA THR A 159 1.09 -0.98 21.80
C THR A 159 0.70 0.46 22.10
N ILE A 160 1.24 1.45 21.38
CA ILE A 160 0.90 2.86 21.55
C ILE A 160 -0.59 3.10 21.30
N ASP A 161 -1.14 4.07 22.03
CA ASP A 161 -2.51 4.53 21.88
C ASP A 161 -2.54 6.00 21.47
N SER A 162 -2.97 6.23 20.23
CA SER A 162 -3.12 7.56 19.65
C SER A 162 -4.40 8.20 20.20
N GLN A 163 -4.23 9.09 21.17
CA GLN A 163 -5.30 9.86 21.80
C GLN A 163 -5.59 11.12 20.98
N VAL A 164 -6.76 11.19 20.36
CA VAL A 164 -7.13 12.24 19.40
C VAL A 164 -8.63 12.56 19.50
N ASP A 165 -8.97 13.85 19.53
CA ASP A 165 -10.37 14.27 19.54
C ASP A 165 -11.02 14.08 18.15
N GLU A 166 -12.34 13.94 18.11
CA GLU A 166 -13.10 13.64 16.88
C GLU A 166 -12.84 14.68 15.77
N ARG A 167 -12.70 15.97 16.12
CA ARG A 167 -12.49 17.02 15.12
C ARG A 167 -11.15 16.84 14.44
N THR A 168 -10.07 16.72 15.22
CA THR A 168 -8.73 16.48 14.69
C THR A 168 -8.66 15.16 13.90
N LEU A 169 -9.30 14.11 14.42
CA LEU A 169 -9.39 12.82 13.74
C LEU A 169 -10.03 12.95 12.35
N ARG A 170 -11.16 13.65 12.25
CA ARG A 170 -11.92 13.84 11.00
C ARG A 170 -11.25 14.78 10.03
N GLU A 171 -10.85 15.96 10.49
CA GLU A 171 -10.31 17.03 9.62
C GLU A 171 -8.90 16.69 9.09
N LEU A 172 -8.11 15.92 9.85
CA LEU A 172 -6.73 15.60 9.48
C LEU A 172 -6.55 14.13 9.10
N TYR A 173 -6.58 13.23 10.08
CA TYR A 173 -6.07 11.87 9.88
C TYR A 173 -6.97 10.98 9.03
N LEU A 174 -8.29 11.21 9.07
CA LEU A 174 -9.27 10.48 8.26
C LEU A 174 -9.45 11.07 6.87
N ALA A 175 -9.17 12.35 6.66
CA ALA A 175 -9.48 13.04 5.39
C ALA A 175 -8.86 12.37 4.14
N PRO A 176 -7.58 11.94 4.13
CA PRO A 176 -7.00 11.20 3.00
C PRO A 176 -7.69 9.86 2.72
N PHE A 177 -8.14 9.17 3.77
CA PHE A 177 -8.85 7.89 3.64
C PHE A 177 -10.29 8.10 3.17
N GLU A 178 -10.98 9.15 3.64
CA GLU A 178 -12.30 9.51 3.17
C GLU A 178 -12.27 9.81 1.66
N ALA A 179 -11.28 10.59 1.21
CA ALA A 179 -11.09 10.89 -0.20
C ALA A 179 -10.80 9.61 -1.02
N ALA A 180 -9.93 8.72 -0.50
CA ALA A 180 -9.65 7.43 -1.14
C ALA A 180 -10.92 6.57 -1.32
N VAL A 181 -11.81 6.56 -0.34
CA VAL A 181 -13.07 5.80 -0.40
C VAL A 181 -14.08 6.48 -1.32
N ARG A 182 -14.39 7.76 -1.07
CA ARG A 182 -15.51 8.45 -1.71
C ARG A 182 -15.21 8.92 -3.12
N GLU A 183 -13.96 9.26 -3.42
CA GLU A 183 -13.59 9.81 -4.73
C GLU A 183 -12.88 8.79 -5.63
N ALA A 184 -12.21 7.77 -5.07
CA ALA A 184 -11.44 6.80 -5.82
C ALA A 184 -11.98 5.36 -5.75
N ASP A 185 -13.02 5.08 -4.94
CA ASP A 185 -13.58 3.74 -4.72
C ASP A 185 -12.46 2.70 -4.47
N VAL A 186 -11.57 3.02 -3.52
CA VAL A 186 -10.37 2.21 -3.24
C VAL A 186 -10.72 0.74 -2.97
N ALA A 187 -9.93 -0.18 -3.52
CA ALA A 187 -10.16 -1.61 -3.47
C ALA A 187 -10.03 -2.19 -2.05
N SER A 188 -9.08 -1.68 -1.27
CA SER A 188 -8.88 -2.10 0.11
C SER A 188 -8.33 -1.00 1.01
N VAL A 189 -8.49 -1.20 2.31
CA VAL A 189 -7.89 -0.36 3.36
C VAL A 189 -7.09 -1.26 4.28
N MET A 190 -5.88 -0.86 4.65
CA MET A 190 -5.07 -1.58 5.64
C MET A 190 -5.27 -0.98 7.03
N GLY A 191 -5.77 -1.77 7.97
CA GLY A 191 -5.87 -1.39 9.38
C GLY A 191 -4.50 -1.25 10.03
N ALA A 192 -4.32 -0.23 10.87
CA ALA A 192 -3.05 0.07 11.52
C ALA A 192 -2.74 -0.86 12.72
N TYR A 193 -1.48 -0.83 13.16
CA TYR A 193 -1.00 -1.54 14.35
C TYR A 193 -1.47 -0.94 15.67
N ASN A 194 -1.51 0.39 15.75
CA ASN A 194 -1.71 1.11 17.00
C ASN A 194 -3.16 1.04 17.49
N ARG A 195 -3.35 1.48 18.72
CA ARG A 195 -4.67 1.84 19.25
C ARG A 195 -5.02 3.27 18.90
N VAL A 196 -6.31 3.54 18.81
CA VAL A 196 -6.89 4.88 18.72
C VAL A 196 -7.94 4.99 19.80
N ASN A 197 -7.77 5.97 20.70
CA ASN A 197 -8.66 6.21 21.83
C ASN A 197 -9.03 4.93 22.62
N GLY A 198 -8.04 4.04 22.83
CA GLY A 198 -8.16 2.86 23.69
C GLY A 198 -8.44 1.52 22.98
N SER A 199 -8.80 1.51 21.70
CA SER A 199 -9.07 0.27 20.93
C SER A 199 -8.09 0.09 19.77
N PHE A 200 -7.66 -1.15 19.49
CA PHE A 200 -6.79 -1.43 18.34
C PHE A 200 -7.50 -1.12 17.03
N ALA A 201 -6.80 -0.46 16.11
CA ALA A 201 -7.42 0.03 14.87
C ALA A 201 -8.07 -1.09 14.04
N CYS A 202 -7.49 -2.29 14.03
CA CYS A 202 -8.04 -3.47 13.33
C CYS A 202 -9.29 -4.10 13.96
N GLU A 203 -9.73 -3.66 15.14
CA GLU A 203 -10.94 -4.15 15.82
C GLU A 203 -11.84 -2.99 16.30
N HIS A 204 -11.56 -1.75 15.87
CA HIS A 204 -12.24 -0.56 16.36
C HIS A 204 -13.58 -0.35 15.62
N PRO A 205 -14.75 -0.67 16.23
CA PRO A 205 -16.04 -0.61 15.53
C PRO A 205 -16.41 0.81 15.10
N GLY A 206 -16.04 1.82 15.90
CA GLY A 206 -16.25 3.22 15.54
C GLY A 206 -15.51 3.67 14.27
N LEU A 207 -14.35 3.07 13.95
CA LEU A 207 -13.52 3.44 12.81
C LEU A 207 -13.87 2.59 11.58
N LEU A 208 -13.81 1.26 11.72
CA LEU A 208 -13.94 0.33 10.61
C LEU A 208 -15.40 0.05 10.21
N ARG A 209 -16.33 -0.06 11.17
CA ARG A 209 -17.76 -0.22 10.86
C ARG A 209 -18.44 1.10 10.61
N ARG A 210 -18.58 1.92 11.65
CA ARG A 210 -19.38 3.15 11.60
C ARG A 210 -18.83 4.13 10.56
N ILE A 211 -17.56 4.51 10.67
CA ILE A 211 -17.01 5.53 9.76
C ILE A 211 -16.75 4.97 8.37
N LEU A 212 -15.89 3.95 8.27
CA LEU A 212 -15.41 3.46 6.99
C LEU A 212 -16.53 2.78 6.17
N LYS A 213 -17.21 1.78 6.75
CA LYS A 213 -18.19 0.98 6.00
C LYS A 213 -19.56 1.64 5.91
N GLU A 214 -20.08 2.25 6.99
CA GLU A 214 -21.44 2.79 7.02
C GLU A 214 -21.50 4.26 6.55
N GLU A 215 -20.76 5.18 7.17
CA GLU A 215 -20.81 6.60 6.84
C GLU A 215 -20.19 6.91 5.47
N TRP A 216 -19.07 6.28 5.11
CA TRP A 216 -18.42 6.50 3.82
C TRP A 216 -18.88 5.53 2.72
N GLY A 217 -19.57 4.45 3.09
CA GLY A 217 -20.06 3.46 2.13
C GLY A 217 -18.97 2.59 1.51
N PHE A 218 -17.86 2.33 2.21
CA PHE A 218 -16.75 1.54 1.70
C PHE A 218 -17.17 0.11 1.29
N ARG A 219 -16.91 -0.23 0.03
CA ARG A 219 -17.31 -1.50 -0.59
C ARG A 219 -16.19 -2.53 -0.71
N GLY A 220 -14.93 -2.09 -0.57
CA GLY A 220 -13.76 -2.96 -0.60
C GLY A 220 -13.63 -3.83 0.66
N PHE A 221 -12.44 -4.37 0.87
CA PHE A 221 -12.13 -5.17 2.05
C PHE A 221 -11.09 -4.49 2.95
N VAL A 222 -11.17 -4.74 4.25
CA VAL A 222 -10.19 -4.32 5.24
C VAL A 222 -9.21 -5.46 5.50
N VAL A 223 -7.93 -5.21 5.26
CA VAL A 223 -6.84 -6.13 5.59
C VAL A 223 -6.08 -5.63 6.82
N SER A 224 -5.64 -6.50 7.70
CA SER A 224 -4.77 -6.09 8.82
C SER A 224 -3.40 -5.70 8.27
N ASP A 225 -2.70 -4.77 8.93
CA ASP A 225 -1.23 -4.78 8.81
C ASP A 225 -0.69 -6.13 9.34
N TRP A 226 0.53 -6.50 8.96
CA TRP A 226 1.08 -7.83 9.21
C TRP A 226 1.16 -8.12 10.71
N PHE A 227 0.35 -9.06 11.20
CA PHE A 227 0.18 -9.41 12.62
C PHE A 227 -0.53 -8.35 13.49
N ALA A 228 -1.29 -7.42 12.88
CA ALA A 228 -2.01 -6.40 13.63
C ALA A 228 -3.31 -6.90 14.28
N THR A 229 -3.89 -8.00 13.80
CA THR A 229 -5.06 -8.64 14.42
C THR A 229 -4.74 -9.09 15.85
N GLN A 230 -5.55 -8.66 16.82
CA GLN A 230 -5.35 -8.97 18.25
C GLN A 230 -6.37 -9.94 18.82
N SER A 231 -7.49 -10.15 18.13
CA SER A 231 -8.64 -10.90 18.63
C SER A 231 -9.41 -11.59 17.50
N THR A 232 -10.31 -12.50 17.85
CA THR A 232 -11.21 -13.14 16.88
C THR A 232 -12.52 -12.35 16.77
N ALA A 233 -13.39 -12.44 17.78
CA ALA A 233 -14.74 -11.87 17.71
C ALA A 233 -14.74 -10.33 17.56
N ALA A 234 -13.91 -9.62 18.33
CA ALA A 234 -13.86 -8.16 18.27
C ALA A 234 -13.29 -7.66 16.93
N SER A 235 -12.34 -8.37 16.30
CA SER A 235 -11.83 -8.01 14.97
C SER A 235 -12.91 -8.15 13.89
N VAL A 236 -13.67 -9.26 13.87
CA VAL A 236 -14.76 -9.47 12.91
C VAL A 236 -15.92 -8.48 13.16
N ALA A 237 -16.32 -8.29 14.42
CA ALA A 237 -17.34 -7.32 14.79
C ALA A 237 -16.92 -5.89 14.47
N GLY A 238 -15.64 -5.57 14.71
CA GLY A 238 -15.00 -4.30 14.36
C GLY A 238 -14.95 -4.05 12.86
N GLY A 239 -15.06 -5.08 12.03
CA GLY A 239 -15.15 -4.96 10.57
C GLY A 239 -13.85 -5.25 9.82
N LEU A 240 -12.92 -5.99 10.42
CA LEU A 240 -11.80 -6.59 9.71
C LEU A 240 -12.29 -7.72 8.80
N ASP A 241 -11.81 -7.75 7.55
CA ASP A 241 -12.21 -8.75 6.56
C ASP A 241 -11.10 -9.78 6.28
N LEU A 242 -9.82 -9.41 6.45
CA LEU A 242 -8.68 -10.29 6.19
C LEU A 242 -7.56 -10.10 7.22
N GLU A 243 -7.22 -11.17 7.95
CA GLU A 243 -6.00 -11.26 8.76
C GLU A 243 -4.81 -11.65 7.87
N MET A 244 -3.75 -10.84 7.93
CA MET A 244 -2.46 -11.14 7.33
C MET A 244 -1.34 -11.08 8.38
N PRO A 245 -0.27 -11.88 8.21
CA PRO A 245 -0.07 -12.94 7.20
C PRO A 245 -0.63 -14.30 7.61
N GLY A 246 -0.49 -15.27 6.71
CA GLY A 246 -0.61 -16.69 7.03
C GLY A 246 0.63 -17.32 7.69
N PRO A 247 0.47 -18.42 8.44
CA PRO A 247 -0.81 -18.97 8.89
C PRO A 247 -1.51 -18.04 9.90
N PRO A 248 -2.85 -17.91 9.85
CA PRO A 248 -3.60 -16.95 10.63
C PRO A 248 -3.62 -17.33 12.12
N ARG A 249 -3.63 -16.35 13.01
CA ARG A 249 -3.66 -16.56 14.46
C ARG A 249 -5.05 -16.45 15.05
N HIS A 250 -5.99 -15.80 14.36
CA HIS A 250 -7.29 -15.41 14.89
C HIS A 250 -8.48 -15.77 13.97
N LEU A 251 -8.33 -15.63 12.65
CA LEU A 251 -9.42 -15.72 11.68
C LEU A 251 -9.36 -17.00 10.83
N ASP A 252 -9.30 -18.15 11.51
CA ASP A 252 -9.45 -19.48 10.90
C ASP A 252 -10.08 -20.43 11.93
N GLU A 253 -9.32 -21.35 12.53
CA GLU A 253 -9.84 -22.30 13.54
C GLU A 253 -10.54 -21.62 14.72
N LYS A 254 -9.96 -20.52 15.25
CA LYS A 254 -10.57 -19.77 16.35
C LYS A 254 -11.87 -19.07 15.94
N LEU A 255 -11.98 -18.65 14.67
CA LEU A 255 -13.19 -18.05 14.15
C LEU A 255 -14.32 -19.07 14.07
N LEU A 256 -14.01 -20.30 13.65
CA LEU A 256 -14.99 -21.39 13.67
C LEU A 256 -15.52 -21.66 15.09
N ALA A 257 -14.62 -21.78 16.06
CA ALA A 257 -15.01 -21.95 17.46
C ALA A 257 -15.85 -20.77 17.97
N ALA A 258 -15.53 -19.53 17.60
CA ALA A 258 -16.30 -18.36 17.98
C ALA A 258 -17.70 -18.33 17.34
N VAL A 259 -17.86 -18.84 16.11
CA VAL A 259 -19.18 -18.99 15.48
C VAL A 259 -20.00 -20.07 16.17
N GLU A 260 -19.40 -21.22 16.47
CA GLU A 260 -20.05 -22.29 17.23
C GLU A 260 -20.49 -21.85 18.64
N ALA A 261 -19.70 -20.98 19.28
CA ALA A 261 -20.01 -20.38 20.57
C ALA A 261 -21.04 -19.24 20.50
N GLY A 262 -21.43 -18.79 19.30
CA GLY A 262 -22.37 -17.67 19.10
C GLY A 262 -21.77 -16.28 19.37
N GLU A 263 -20.44 -16.17 19.52
CA GLU A 263 -19.73 -14.90 19.69
C GLU A 263 -19.60 -14.13 18.37
N VAL A 264 -19.57 -14.86 17.24
CA VAL A 264 -19.59 -14.32 15.89
C VAL A 264 -20.73 -14.97 15.12
N SER A 265 -21.54 -14.16 14.43
CA SER A 265 -22.60 -14.71 13.57
C SER A 265 -22.04 -15.15 12.22
N GLU A 266 -22.60 -16.21 11.62
CA GLU A 266 -22.26 -16.62 10.25
C GLU A 266 -22.47 -15.47 9.24
N ALA A 267 -23.47 -14.61 9.45
CA ALA A 267 -23.71 -13.44 8.61
C ALA A 267 -22.52 -12.45 8.58
N GLN A 268 -21.79 -12.29 9.70
CA GLN A 268 -20.59 -11.46 9.72
C GLN A 268 -19.44 -12.11 8.94
N VAL A 269 -19.33 -13.44 8.99
CA VAL A 269 -18.36 -14.20 8.19
C VAL A 269 -18.71 -14.10 6.70
N ASP A 270 -19.99 -14.21 6.34
CA ASP A 270 -20.49 -14.04 4.98
C ASP A 270 -20.18 -12.66 4.41
N GLU A 271 -20.36 -11.61 5.22
CA GLU A 271 -20.05 -10.24 4.78
C GLU A 271 -18.56 -10.07 4.45
N ALA A 272 -17.68 -10.52 5.35
CA ALA A 272 -16.24 -10.43 5.16
C ALA A 272 -15.77 -11.29 3.97
N ALA A 273 -16.23 -12.54 3.89
CA ALA A 273 -15.93 -13.42 2.77
C ALA A 273 -16.44 -12.85 1.44
N GLY A 274 -17.63 -12.27 1.43
CA GLY A 274 -18.22 -11.62 0.25
C GLY A 274 -17.37 -10.48 -0.29
N ARG A 275 -16.79 -9.65 0.58
CA ARG A 275 -15.87 -8.55 0.18
C ARG A 275 -14.58 -9.08 -0.46
N LEU A 276 -14.03 -10.18 0.07
CA LEU A 276 -12.84 -10.82 -0.51
C LEU A 276 -13.13 -11.48 -1.86
N LEU A 277 -14.28 -12.13 -2.00
CA LEU A 277 -14.73 -12.70 -3.26
C LEU A 277 -15.00 -11.61 -4.30
N ASP A 278 -15.60 -10.48 -3.92
CA ASP A 278 -15.76 -9.30 -4.80
C ASP A 278 -14.40 -8.75 -5.26
N ALA A 279 -13.40 -8.71 -4.38
CA ALA A 279 -12.06 -8.30 -4.75
C ALA A 279 -11.43 -9.22 -5.81
N LEU A 280 -11.60 -10.54 -5.70
CA LEU A 280 -11.15 -11.49 -6.71
C LEU A 280 -11.81 -11.25 -8.07
N VAL A 281 -13.11 -10.95 -8.06
CA VAL A 281 -13.89 -10.65 -9.27
C VAL A 281 -13.42 -9.37 -9.94
N ARG A 282 -13.15 -8.31 -9.17
CA ARG A 282 -12.83 -6.98 -9.70
C ARG A 282 -11.40 -6.82 -10.17
N TRP A 283 -10.43 -7.46 -9.50
CA TRP A 283 -9.01 -7.12 -9.63
C TRP A 283 -8.18 -8.20 -10.30
N GLY A 284 -8.74 -8.78 -11.37
CA GLY A 284 -8.00 -9.61 -12.32
C GLY A 284 -7.69 -11.03 -11.86
N ALA A 285 -8.16 -11.49 -10.69
CA ALA A 285 -7.86 -12.83 -10.20
C ALA A 285 -8.56 -13.95 -11.00
N LEU A 286 -9.63 -13.61 -11.72
CA LEU A 286 -10.41 -14.52 -12.57
C LEU A 286 -10.12 -14.34 -14.06
N ASP A 287 -9.20 -13.46 -14.44
CA ASP A 287 -8.88 -13.19 -15.84
C ASP A 287 -8.04 -14.35 -16.41
N PRO A 288 -8.59 -15.18 -17.31
CA PRO A 288 -7.88 -16.33 -17.86
C PRO A 288 -6.73 -15.92 -18.80
N ASP A 289 -6.78 -14.69 -19.33
CA ASP A 289 -5.79 -14.15 -20.26
C ASP A 289 -4.73 -13.30 -19.51
N ALA A 290 -4.88 -13.14 -18.20
CA ALA A 290 -3.90 -12.41 -17.40
C ALA A 290 -2.58 -13.16 -17.35
N ASP A 291 -1.52 -12.54 -17.89
CA ASP A 291 -0.14 -12.98 -17.77
C ASP A 291 0.41 -12.71 -16.35
N THR A 292 -0.25 -13.27 -15.34
CA THR A 292 -0.05 -13.00 -13.91
C THR A 292 0.21 -14.30 -13.16
N SER A 293 1.37 -14.93 -13.40
CA SER A 293 1.80 -16.06 -12.56
C SER A 293 2.13 -15.58 -11.16
N GLN A 294 1.39 -16.08 -10.17
CA GLN A 294 1.71 -15.81 -8.77
C GLN A 294 3.03 -16.47 -8.34
N ASP A 295 3.33 -17.63 -8.94
CA ASP A 295 4.42 -18.55 -8.56
C ASP A 295 5.71 -18.33 -9.36
N ALA A 296 5.63 -17.66 -10.51
CA ALA A 296 6.77 -17.31 -11.35
C ALA A 296 6.86 -15.79 -11.56
N GLU A 297 7.22 -15.07 -10.50
CA GLU A 297 7.43 -13.62 -10.56
C GLU A 297 8.53 -13.24 -11.55
N ARG A 298 8.30 -12.20 -12.34
CA ARG A 298 9.22 -11.73 -13.37
C ARG A 298 9.85 -10.39 -13.02
N ALA A 299 11.07 -10.19 -13.49
CA ALA A 299 11.77 -8.91 -13.46
C ALA A 299 11.74 -8.28 -14.86
N VAL A 300 10.98 -7.19 -15.04
CA VAL A 300 10.78 -6.55 -16.36
C VAL A 300 11.22 -5.08 -16.29
N ASP A 301 12.46 -4.79 -16.71
CA ASP A 301 13.04 -3.43 -16.70
C ASP A 301 12.58 -2.59 -17.91
N ARG A 302 11.43 -1.91 -17.74
CA ARG A 302 10.80 -1.09 -18.78
C ARG A 302 11.47 0.29 -18.95
N PRO A 303 11.85 0.71 -20.18
CA PRO A 303 12.35 2.06 -20.44
C PRO A 303 11.43 3.18 -19.96
N GLU A 304 10.12 2.97 -20.06
CA GLU A 304 9.07 3.92 -19.70
C GLU A 304 9.03 4.13 -18.18
N HIS A 305 9.18 3.04 -17.41
CA HIS A 305 9.28 3.12 -15.94
C HIS A 305 10.56 3.85 -15.51
N ARG A 306 11.69 3.63 -16.20
CA ARG A 306 12.94 4.36 -15.93
C ARG A 306 12.81 5.85 -16.24
N ALA A 307 12.15 6.20 -17.35
CA ALA A 307 11.90 7.58 -17.71
C ALA A 307 11.00 8.27 -16.68
N LEU A 308 9.92 7.61 -16.27
CA LEU A 308 9.00 8.12 -15.24
C LEU A 308 9.70 8.28 -13.88
N ALA A 309 10.48 7.29 -13.43
CA ALA A 309 11.22 7.40 -12.17
C ALA A 309 12.20 8.59 -12.17
N ARG A 310 12.85 8.84 -13.31
CA ARG A 310 13.72 10.02 -13.49
C ARG A 310 12.92 11.33 -13.49
N GLU A 311 11.79 11.37 -14.19
CA GLU A 311 10.92 12.54 -14.24
C GLU A 311 10.43 12.92 -12.85
N ILE A 312 9.85 11.97 -12.12
CA ILE A 312 9.42 12.16 -10.72
C ILE A 312 10.60 12.63 -9.86
N ALA A 313 11.77 12.03 -10.01
CA ALA A 313 12.94 12.44 -9.25
C ALA A 313 13.32 13.91 -9.54
N CYS A 314 13.26 14.34 -10.80
CA CYS A 314 13.54 15.72 -11.20
C CYS A 314 12.49 16.71 -10.65
N GLU A 315 11.20 16.36 -10.72
CA GLU A 315 10.08 17.19 -10.27
C GLU A 315 9.97 17.26 -8.73
N SER A 316 10.56 16.31 -8.01
CA SER A 316 10.53 16.24 -6.54
C SER A 316 11.64 17.01 -5.82
N ILE A 317 12.69 17.44 -6.53
CA ILE A 317 13.82 18.14 -5.91
C ILE A 317 13.43 19.58 -5.61
N VAL A 318 13.40 19.94 -4.33
CA VAL A 318 13.09 21.30 -3.88
C VAL A 318 14.38 22.13 -3.76
N LEU A 319 14.50 23.20 -4.55
CA LEU A 319 15.59 24.17 -4.42
C LEU A 319 15.32 25.11 -3.22
N LEU A 320 15.90 24.78 -2.07
CA LEU A 320 15.69 25.55 -0.83
C LEU A 320 16.43 26.90 -0.82
N LYS A 321 17.61 26.97 -1.43
CA LYS A 321 18.49 28.15 -1.39
C LYS A 321 19.35 28.23 -2.64
N ASN A 322 19.42 29.41 -3.25
CA ASN A 322 20.32 29.72 -4.37
C ASN A 322 20.73 31.20 -4.28
N GLU A 323 21.84 31.50 -3.61
CA GLU A 323 22.36 32.86 -3.45
C GLU A 323 23.37 33.17 -4.56
N GLY A 324 23.03 34.15 -5.41
CA GLY A 324 23.83 34.48 -6.60
C GLY A 324 23.66 33.45 -7.73
N PRO A 325 24.50 33.50 -8.78
CA PRO A 325 24.37 32.64 -9.95
C PRO A 325 25.09 31.29 -9.75
N VAL A 326 24.86 30.60 -8.61
CA VAL A 326 25.49 29.29 -8.33
C VAL A 326 24.84 28.19 -9.16
N LEU A 327 23.51 28.10 -9.12
CA LEU A 327 22.72 27.21 -9.98
C LEU A 327 21.98 28.01 -11.07
N PRO A 328 21.82 27.44 -12.29
CA PRO A 328 22.25 26.10 -12.70
C PRO A 328 23.76 26.01 -13.03
N LEU A 329 24.35 24.85 -12.73
CA LEU A 329 25.71 24.53 -13.16
C LEU A 329 25.76 24.38 -14.69
N ARG A 330 26.59 25.19 -15.36
CA ARG A 330 26.82 25.06 -16.81
C ARG A 330 27.97 24.10 -17.08
N ALA A 331 27.68 23.00 -17.77
CA ALA A 331 28.67 21.95 -18.03
C ALA A 331 29.87 22.48 -18.83
N GLU A 332 29.65 23.49 -19.66
CA GLU A 332 30.65 24.11 -20.53
C GLU A 332 31.64 24.98 -19.73
N SER A 333 31.23 25.53 -18.59
CA SER A 333 32.08 26.37 -17.73
C SER A 333 32.82 25.59 -16.65
N ILE A 334 32.54 24.29 -16.48
CA ILE A 334 33.17 23.46 -15.45
C ILE A 334 34.44 22.83 -16.00
N GLY A 335 35.60 23.29 -15.54
CA GLY A 335 36.88 22.62 -15.80
C GLY A 335 37.07 21.36 -14.95
N ARG A 336 36.75 21.45 -13.66
CA ARG A 336 36.81 20.36 -12.67
C ARG A 336 35.76 20.58 -11.59
N LEU A 337 35.14 19.51 -11.10
CA LEU A 337 34.10 19.51 -10.07
C LEU A 337 34.50 18.51 -8.98
N ALA A 338 34.69 18.96 -7.74
CA ALA A 338 34.87 18.06 -6.61
C ALA A 338 33.52 17.67 -6.02
N LEU A 339 33.23 16.36 -5.93
CA LEU A 339 32.00 15.86 -5.31
C LEU A 339 32.31 15.29 -3.92
N ILE A 340 31.85 15.99 -2.88
CA ILE A 340 32.18 15.68 -1.48
C ILE A 340 30.91 15.27 -0.72
N GLY A 341 30.98 14.15 -0.02
CA GLY A 341 29.93 13.72 0.92
C GLY A 341 29.80 12.20 1.00
N PRO A 342 29.35 11.65 2.13
CA PRO A 342 29.22 10.20 2.32
C PRO A 342 28.25 9.55 1.32
N SER A 343 27.25 10.29 0.84
CA SER A 343 26.27 9.80 -0.13
C SER A 343 26.69 9.97 -1.59
N ALA A 344 27.85 10.58 -1.88
CA ALA A 344 28.25 10.90 -3.26
C ALA A 344 28.30 9.65 -4.16
N GLY A 345 28.92 8.58 -3.66
CA GLY A 345 29.02 7.28 -4.34
C GLY A 345 27.86 6.32 -4.05
N VAL A 346 26.94 6.66 -3.15
CA VAL A 346 25.87 5.77 -2.69
C VAL A 346 24.54 6.17 -3.33
N ALA A 347 23.87 5.22 -3.98
CA ALA A 347 22.53 5.42 -4.51
C ALA A 347 21.48 5.21 -3.40
N ALA A 348 21.17 6.27 -2.65
CA ALA A 348 20.11 6.26 -1.63
C ALA A 348 18.72 6.41 -2.28
N LEU A 349 18.19 5.31 -2.82
CA LEU A 349 16.96 5.33 -3.64
C LEU A 349 15.66 5.35 -2.85
N GLN A 350 15.66 4.77 -1.65
CA GLN A 350 14.45 4.40 -0.92
C GLN A 350 14.73 4.36 0.58
N GLY A 351 13.68 4.45 1.40
CA GLY A 351 13.76 4.21 2.82
C GLY A 351 13.79 2.72 3.17
N GLY A 352 13.59 2.42 4.46
CA GLY A 352 13.62 1.06 5.00
C GLY A 352 12.27 0.35 5.01
N GLY A 353 12.25 -0.83 5.62
CA GLY A 353 11.01 -1.56 5.92
C GLY A 353 10.28 -2.12 4.70
N SER A 354 8.94 -2.18 4.80
CA SER A 354 8.04 -2.79 3.82
C SER A 354 7.98 -2.02 2.49
N SER A 355 8.40 -0.76 2.44
CA SER A 355 8.51 -0.01 1.18
C SER A 355 9.67 -0.47 0.29
N ARG A 356 10.64 -1.21 0.86
CA ARG A 356 11.89 -1.56 0.17
C ARG A 356 11.64 -2.60 -0.92
N VAL A 357 12.20 -2.34 -2.10
CA VAL A 357 12.27 -3.30 -3.23
C VAL A 357 13.72 -3.65 -3.58
N ASN A 358 13.90 -4.73 -4.34
CA ASN A 358 15.15 -5.04 -5.03
C ASN A 358 15.18 -4.28 -6.37
N PRO A 359 15.92 -3.16 -6.52
CA PRO A 359 15.77 -2.29 -7.68
C PRO A 359 16.43 -2.91 -8.93
N HIS A 360 15.84 -2.72 -10.11
CA HIS A 360 16.50 -3.06 -11.39
C HIS A 360 17.83 -2.32 -11.56
N ARG A 361 17.88 -1.05 -11.14
CA ARG A 361 19.01 -0.15 -11.34
C ARG A 361 19.16 0.81 -10.18
N ALA A 362 20.38 1.27 -9.96
CA ALA A 362 20.72 2.28 -8.99
C ALA A 362 21.75 3.23 -9.57
N VAL A 363 21.46 4.54 -9.58
CA VAL A 363 22.37 5.58 -10.07
C VAL A 363 22.69 6.51 -8.91
N SER A 364 23.96 6.54 -8.50
CA SER A 364 24.44 7.49 -7.49
C SER A 364 24.67 8.88 -8.08
N ALA A 365 24.76 9.90 -7.23
CA ALA A 365 25.10 11.26 -7.67
C ALA A 365 26.42 11.31 -8.44
N LEU A 366 27.44 10.57 -7.98
CA LEU A 366 28.72 10.44 -8.66
C LEU A 366 28.57 9.83 -10.06
N ALA A 367 27.81 8.74 -10.20
CA ALA A 367 27.58 8.10 -11.50
C ALA A 367 26.83 9.04 -12.47
N GLY A 368 25.80 9.75 -11.98
CA GLY A 368 25.05 10.72 -12.77
C GLY A 368 25.90 11.91 -13.24
N LEU A 369 26.72 12.48 -12.35
CA LEU A 369 27.64 13.58 -12.69
C LEU A 369 28.74 13.12 -13.64
N ARG A 370 29.35 11.94 -13.44
CA ARG A 370 30.34 11.39 -14.36
C ARG A 370 29.77 11.11 -15.74
N ALA A 371 28.52 10.64 -15.84
CA ALA A 371 27.85 10.47 -17.13
C ALA A 371 27.68 11.80 -17.89
N ARG A 372 27.61 12.94 -17.19
CA ARG A 372 27.45 14.27 -17.81
C ARG A 372 28.78 15.02 -18.02
N LEU A 373 29.72 14.90 -17.10
CA LEU A 373 30.94 15.70 -17.05
C LEU A 373 32.22 14.90 -17.32
N GLY A 374 32.16 13.58 -17.36
CA GLY A 374 33.30 12.68 -17.54
C GLY A 374 34.29 12.75 -16.39
N ASP A 375 35.58 12.69 -16.73
CA ASP A 375 36.71 12.69 -15.78
C ASP A 375 36.93 14.05 -15.09
N ARG A 376 36.08 15.04 -15.37
CA ARG A 376 36.08 16.33 -14.67
C ARG A 376 35.54 16.22 -13.25
N VAL A 377 34.84 15.14 -12.90
CA VAL A 377 34.36 14.90 -11.53
C VAL A 377 35.43 14.17 -10.73
N VAL A 378 36.01 14.87 -9.75
CA VAL A 378 37.06 14.35 -8.86
C VAL A 378 36.53 14.03 -7.47
#